data_AF-A0A0G1T4V7-F1
#
_entry.id   AF-A0A0G1T4V7-F1
#
_cell.length_a   1.000
_cell.length_b   1.000
_cell.length_c   1.000
_cell.angle_alpha   90.00
_cell.angle_beta   90.00
_cell.angle_gamma   90.00
#
_symmetry.space_group_name_H-M   'P 1'
#
loop_
_entity.id
_entity.type
_entity.pdbx_description
1 polymer ?
#
loop_
_entity_poly.entity_id
_entity_poly.type
_entity_poly.pdbx_seq_one_letter_code
_entity_poly.pdbx_strand_id
1 'polypeptide(L)' 'MAAASSREVAKNSQKKTVTAKAIGELLAQKAKKLGVKVAIFNRAQYKYHGRVKAVAEGAREAGLKL' A
#
# COMPACT_ATOMS: atom_id res chain seq x y z
N MET A 1 -10.65 6.62 9.00
CA MET A 1 -9.40 6.90 8.25
C MET A 1 -8.38 5.81 8.57
N ALA A 2 -7.67 5.26 7.57
CA ALA A 2 -6.62 4.25 7.76
C ALA A 2 -5.27 4.82 7.33
N ALA A 3 -4.20 4.54 8.09
CA ALA A 3 -2.84 4.94 7.77
C ALA A 3 -1.89 3.75 7.91
N ALA A 4 -0.89 3.67 7.03
CA ALA A 4 0.19 2.69 7.10
C ALA A 4 1.53 3.38 6.84
N SER A 5 2.56 2.99 7.60
CA SER A 5 3.88 3.63 7.53
C SER A 5 5.00 2.60 7.47
N SER A 6 6.14 2.99 6.89
CA SER A 6 7.36 2.18 6.84
C SER A 6 7.97 1.87 8.22
N ARG A 7 7.46 2.48 9.30
CA ARG A 7 7.78 2.10 10.69
C ARG A 7 7.02 0.86 11.16
N GLU A 8 5.85 0.63 10.60
CA GLU A 8 4.98 -0.51 10.95
C GLU A 8 5.35 -1.77 10.15
N VAL A 9 6.20 -1.63 9.13
CA VAL A 9 6.70 -2.72 8.30
C VAL A 9 8.17 -2.92 8.62
N ALA A 10 8.55 -4.13 9.03
CA ALA A 10 9.93 -4.44 9.37
C ALA A 10 10.87 -4.06 8.21
N LYS A 11 11.83 -3.16 8.48
CA LYS A 11 12.94 -2.84 7.57
C LYS A 11 13.97 -3.98 7.60
N ASN A 12 13.55 -5.19 7.25
CA ASN A 12 14.55 -6.19 6.88
C ASN A 12 15.20 -5.74 5.58
N SER A 13 16.45 -6.14 5.36
CA SER A 13 17.39 -5.71 4.30
C SER A 13 16.94 -6.03 2.86
N GLN A 14 15.63 -6.00 2.59
CA GLN A 14 14.97 -6.26 1.33
C GLN A 14 14.81 -4.97 0.51
N LYS A 15 14.70 -5.15 -0.81
CA LYS A 15 14.54 -4.08 -1.79
C LYS A 15 13.36 -3.16 -1.41
N LYS A 16 13.54 -1.85 -1.55
CA LYS A 16 12.54 -0.80 -1.19
C LYS A 16 11.15 -1.00 -1.82
N THR A 17 11.05 -1.76 -2.92
CA THR A 17 9.80 -2.12 -3.58
C THR A 17 9.01 -3.18 -2.81
N VAL A 18 9.68 -4.14 -2.16
CA VAL A 18 9.05 -5.18 -1.34
C VAL A 18 8.41 -4.53 -0.11
N THR A 19 9.13 -3.64 0.58
CA THR A 19 8.57 -2.87 1.70
C THR A 19 7.38 -2.03 1.26
N ALA A 20 7.44 -1.40 0.08
CA ALA A 20 6.33 -0.63 -0.46
C ALA A 20 5.08 -1.47 -0.72
N LYS A 21 5.24 -2.70 -1.21
CA LYS A 21 4.15 -3.65 -1.40
C LYS A 21 3.47 -4.01 -0.07
N ALA A 22 4.26 -4.37 0.94
CA ALA A 22 3.76 -4.70 2.27
C ALA A 22 3.02 -3.52 2.95
N ILE A 23 3.46 -2.27 2.73
CA ILE A 23 2.73 -1.08 3.20
C ILE A 23 1.34 -1.00 2.54
N GLY A 24 1.25 -1.27 1.23
CA GLY A 24 -0.02 -1.30 0.50
C GLY A 24 -0.98 -2.35 1.04
N GLU A 25 -0.47 -3.56 1.30
CA GLU A 25 -1.24 -4.66 1.88
C GLU A 25 -1.80 -4.30 3.26
N LEU A 26 -0.95 -3.77 4.15
CA LEU A 26 -1.35 -3.36 5.49
C LEU A 26 -2.39 -2.24 5.47
N LEU A 27 -2.24 -1.27 4.57
CA LEU A 27 -3.21 -0.19 4.40
C LEU A 27 -4.58 -0.75 4.00
N ALA A 28 -4.61 -1.66 3.03
CA ALA A 28 -5.83 -2.30 2.56
C ALA A 28 -6.49 -3.17 3.65
N GLN A 29 -5.70 -3.91 4.44
CA GLN A 29 -6.24 -4.65 5.58
C GLN A 29 -6.87 -3.72 6.63
N LYS A 30 -6.21 -2.60 6.97
CA LYS A 30 -6.75 -1.59 7.88
C LYS A 30 -8.03 -0.95 7.30
N ALA A 31 -8.03 -0.63 6.01
CA ALA A 31 -9.19 -0.07 5.31
C ALA A 31 -10.38 -1.04 5.29
N LYS A 32 -10.14 -2.33 5.04
CA LYS A 32 -11.15 -3.39 5.11
C LYS A 32 -11.77 -3.52 6.50
N LYS A 33 -10.95 -3.46 7.56
CA LYS A 33 -11.47 -3.48 8.95
C LYS A 33 -12.40 -2.31 9.26
N LEU A 34 -12.21 -1.18 8.57
CA LEU A 34 -13.08 0.00 8.66
C LEU A 34 -14.26 -0.04 7.66
N GLY A 35 -14.47 -1.15 6.95
CA GLY A 35 -15.54 -1.30 5.95
C GLY A 35 -15.30 -0.56 4.63
N VAL A 36 -14.11 0.00 4.40
CA VAL A 36 -13.77 0.71 3.16
C VAL A 36 -13.43 -0.29 2.06
N LYS A 37 -14.25 -0.31 1.00
CA LYS A 37 -14.12 -1.25 -0.13
C LYS A 37 -13.52 -0.64 -1.40
N VAL A 38 -13.72 0.67 -1.59
CA VAL A 38 -13.31 1.41 -2.79
C VAL A 38 -12.55 2.65 -2.35
N ALA A 39 -11.42 2.93 -2.99
CA ALA A 39 -10.62 4.13 -2.78
C ALA A 39 -10.00 4.57 -4.12
N ILE A 40 -9.51 5.81 -4.18
CA ILE A 40 -8.81 6.34 -5.36
C ILE A 40 -7.32 6.35 -5.07
N PHE A 41 -6.51 5.76 -5.96
CA PHE A 41 -5.06 5.78 -5.81
C PHE A 41 -4.45 7.09 -6.31
N ASN A 42 -4.06 7.96 -5.38
CA ASN A 42 -3.37 9.23 -5.69
C ASN A 42 -1.84 9.05 -5.72
N ARG A 43 -1.25 9.19 -6.91
CA ARG A 43 0.21 9.09 -7.14
C ARG A 43 0.96 10.43 -7.08
N ALA A 44 0.24 11.54 -6.87
CA ALA A 44 0.79 12.90 -6.93
C ALA A 44 1.66 13.12 -8.18
N GLN A 45 2.86 13.68 -8.03
CA GLN A 45 3.82 13.96 -9.12
C GLN A 45 4.72 12.76 -9.47
N TYR A 46 4.55 11.60 -8.81
CA TYR A 46 5.41 10.45 -9.05
C TYR A 46 4.92 9.61 -10.23
N LYS A 47 5.87 9.16 -11.06
CA LYS A 47 5.58 8.19 -12.12
C LYS A 47 5.04 6.90 -11.51
N TYR A 48 4.03 6.31 -12.15
CA TYR A 48 3.49 5.00 -11.76
C TYR A 48 4.49 3.89 -12.11
N HIS A 49 5.50 3.74 -11.27
CA HIS A 49 6.58 2.79 -11.44
C HIS A 49 7.23 2.46 -10.08
N GLY A 50 8.04 1.40 -10.04
CA GLY A 50 8.81 0.99 -8.87
C GLY A 50 7.96 0.93 -7.59
N ARG A 51 8.29 1.76 -6.60
CA ARG A 51 7.62 1.80 -5.30
C ARG A 51 6.14 2.18 -5.39
N VAL A 52 5.79 3.14 -6.25
CA VAL A 52 4.40 3.63 -6.38
C VAL A 52 3.51 2.52 -6.92
N LYS A 53 3.99 1.81 -7.95
CA LYS A 53 3.32 0.64 -8.50
C LYS A 53 3.18 -0.47 -7.45
N ALA A 54 4.25 -0.75 -6.69
CA ALA A 54 4.24 -1.78 -5.66
C ALA A 54 3.20 -1.52 -4.55
N VAL A 55 3.02 -0.28 -4.10
CA VAL A 55 1.96 0.07 -3.12
C VAL A 55 0.57 -0.23 -3.68
N ALA A 56 0.30 0.18 -4.92
CA ALA A 56 -0.99 -0.05 -5.56
C ALA A 56 -1.29 -1.54 -5.76
N GLU A 57 -0.28 -2.33 -6.16
CA GLU A 57 -0.40 -3.78 -6.30
C GLU A 57 -0.68 -4.44 -4.95
N GLY A 58 0.09 -4.12 -3.91
CA GLY A 58 -0.12 -4.68 -2.57
C GLY A 58 -1.51 -4.37 -2.01
N ALA A 59 -1.99 -3.15 -2.19
CA ALA A 59 -3.33 -2.77 -1.75
C ALA A 59 -4.45 -3.47 -2.54
N ARG A 60 -4.27 -3.69 -3.86
CA ARG A 60 -5.21 -4.44 -4.70
C ARG A 60 -5.26 -5.93 -4.35
N GLU A 61 -4.10 -6.55 -4.13
CA GLU A 61 -4.00 -7.96 -3.70
C GLU A 61 -4.66 -8.18 -2.33
N ALA A 62 -4.45 -7.24 -1.41
CA ALA A 62 -5.15 -7.22 -0.13
C ALA A 62 -6.63 -6.83 -0.25
N GLY A 63 -7.17 -6.66 -1.46
CA GLY A 63 -8.58 -6.57 -1.82
C GLY A 63 -9.24 -5.20 -1.62
N LEU A 64 -8.44 -4.13 -1.60
CA LEU A 64 -8.95 -2.77 -1.72
C LEU A 64 -9.11 -2.43 -3.21
N LYS A 65 -10.30 -2.03 -3.64
CA LYS A 65 -10.51 -1.59 -5.04
C LYS A 65 -9.94 -0.17 -5.19
N LEU A 66 -8.86 -0.06 -5.95
CA LEU A 66 -8.08 1.15 -6.24
C LEU A 66 -8.05 1.50 -7.73
#